data_AF-A0A0Q5LVW8-F1
#
_entry.id   AF-A0A0Q5LVW8-F1
#
_cell.length_a   1.000
_cell.length_b   1.000
_cell.length_c   1.000
_cell.angle_alpha   90.00
_cell.angle_beta   90.00
_cell.angle_gamma   90.00
#
_symmetry.space_group_name_H-M   'P 1'
#
loop_
_entity.id
_entity.type
_entity.pdbx_description
1 polymer ?
#
loop_
_entity_poly.entity_id
_entity_poly.type
_entity_poly.pdbx_seq_one_letter_code
_entity_poly.pdbx_strand_id
1 'polypeptide(L)'
;MTASVVSGERRARRRRPRSRATFTSVLGELLLTGGVLVLLFVAWQMWIGDIIIAAQKNDEGAAMSQTLAEAPAPEPPPLIEGEDGTTYYEPVIPAAPADAQWFAQMHVPRFGADYNVGIYGGTSRARTLDDLGIGVYTDSKMPGEVGNFAMAGHRTTWGKPFNQLDKLQVGDAIVVETPDGWFTYRFRTLEYVKPTQTDVLLDVPQMPGVETGEKYITLTACSPLYSLAERIVAYGVFDSFQPRAEGPPTALTDPPPPPAAPSI
;
A
#
# COMPACT_ATOMS: atom_id res chain seq x y z
N MET A 1 -50.51 84.12 14.95
CA MET A 1 -50.06 83.18 16.01
C MET A 1 -51.30 82.35 16.34
N THR A 2 -51.36 81.03 16.19
CA THR A 2 -50.43 79.99 16.65
C THR A 2 -50.63 78.69 15.83
N ALA A 3 -49.52 78.03 15.48
CA ALA A 3 -49.51 76.67 14.95
C ALA A 3 -49.68 75.67 16.09
N SER A 4 -50.48 74.62 15.89
CA SER A 4 -50.54 73.47 16.80
C SER A 4 -49.92 72.26 16.11
N VAL A 5 -48.80 71.81 16.68
CA VAL A 5 -47.98 70.70 16.22
C VAL A 5 -48.57 69.42 16.81
N VAL A 6 -48.98 68.48 15.95
CA VAL A 6 -49.36 67.12 16.37
C VAL A 6 -48.08 66.32 16.61
N SER A 7 -47.84 65.98 17.87
CA SER A 7 -46.71 65.18 18.35
C SER A 7 -46.85 63.72 17.93
N GLY A 8 -45.89 63.20 17.18
CA GLY A 8 -45.81 61.77 16.85
C GLY A 8 -45.34 60.94 18.04
N GLU A 9 -46.15 59.96 18.47
CA GLU A 9 -45.73 58.95 19.44
C GLU A 9 -44.75 57.96 18.80
N ARG A 10 -43.47 58.03 19.21
CA ARG A 10 -42.47 57.01 18.89
C ARG A 10 -42.80 55.73 19.67
N ARG A 11 -43.28 54.72 18.95
CA ARG A 11 -43.54 53.38 19.47
C ARG A 11 -42.24 52.77 20.05
N ALA A 12 -42.10 52.77 21.37
CA ALA A 12 -40.95 52.21 22.07
C ALA A 12 -40.83 50.71 21.77
N ARG A 13 -39.73 50.30 21.13
CA ARG A 13 -39.39 48.90 20.87
C ARG A 13 -39.15 48.21 22.21
N ARG A 14 -40.12 47.41 22.67
CA ARG A 14 -40.00 46.56 23.87
C ARG A 14 -38.73 45.70 23.75
N ARG A 15 -37.71 45.99 24.56
CA ARG A 15 -36.51 45.13 24.69
C ARG A 15 -36.97 43.80 25.29
N ARG A 16 -36.86 42.72 24.52
CA ARG A 16 -37.12 41.35 25.01
C ARG A 16 -36.18 41.05 26.20
N PRO A 17 -36.67 40.46 27.30
CA PRO A 17 -35.81 40.06 28.41
C PRO A 17 -34.80 39.02 27.92
N ARG A 18 -33.52 39.20 28.25
CA ARG A 18 -32.48 38.19 28.01
C ARG A 18 -32.82 36.97 28.86
N SER A 19 -33.13 35.83 28.24
CA SER A 19 -33.38 34.59 28.96
C SER A 19 -32.14 34.19 29.73
N ARG A 20 -32.26 34.03 31.04
CA ARG A 20 -31.18 33.45 31.86
C ARG A 20 -30.99 32.00 31.44
N ALA A 21 -29.75 31.59 31.18
CA ALA A 21 -29.43 30.20 30.87
C ALA A 21 -29.99 29.30 31.98
N THR A 22 -30.75 28.28 31.60
CA THR A 22 -31.27 27.27 32.52
C THR A 22 -30.25 26.14 32.61
N PHE A 23 -30.18 25.43 33.74
CA PHE A 23 -29.26 24.28 33.89
C PHE A 23 -29.42 23.27 32.74
N THR A 24 -30.67 23.05 32.31
CA THR A 24 -31.00 22.19 31.16
C THR A 24 -30.48 22.73 29.83
N SER A 25 -30.44 24.05 29.61
CA SER A 25 -29.90 24.64 28.38
C SER A 25 -28.38 24.50 28.32
N VAL A 26 -27.69 24.71 29.46
CA VAL A 26 -26.23 24.51 29.54
C VAL A 26 -25.87 23.04 29.36
N LEU A 27 -26.59 22.12 30.00
CA LEU A 27 -26.37 20.69 29.84
C LEU A 27 -26.64 20.24 28.39
N GLY A 28 -27.71 20.73 27.77
CA GLY A 28 -28.02 20.46 26.36
C GLY A 28 -26.95 20.97 25.41
N GLU A 29 -26.44 22.18 25.63
CA GLU A 29 -25.33 22.74 24.85
C GLU A 29 -24.05 21.91 25.00
N LEU A 30 -23.69 21.51 26.23
CA LEU A 30 -22.53 20.65 26.47
C LEU A 30 -22.66 19.28 25.77
N LEU A 31 -23.85 18.68 25.79
CA LEU A 31 -24.11 17.41 25.11
C LEU A 31 -24.05 17.58 23.58
N LEU A 32 -24.57 18.67 23.02
CA LEU A 32 -24.45 18.98 21.59
C LEU A 32 -23.00 19.20 21.18
N THR A 33 -22.25 20.01 21.93
CA THR A 33 -20.82 20.22 21.69
C THR A 33 -20.05 18.91 21.79
N GLY A 34 -20.31 18.10 22.82
CA GLY A 34 -19.70 16.78 22.97
C GLY A 34 -20.00 15.87 21.78
N GLY A 35 -21.25 15.82 21.33
CA GLY A 35 -21.65 15.04 20.15
C GLY A 35 -20.94 15.51 18.88
N VAL A 36 -20.84 16.81 18.64
CA VAL A 36 -20.11 17.37 17.49
C VAL A 36 -18.63 17.03 17.55
N LEU A 37 -18.00 17.11 18.72
CA LEU A 37 -16.59 16.74 18.89
C LEU A 37 -16.36 15.25 18.60
N VAL A 38 -17.26 14.37 19.05
CA VAL A 38 -17.18 12.93 18.76
C VAL A 38 -17.31 12.68 17.25
N LEU A 39 -18.25 13.34 16.56
CA LEU A 39 -18.41 13.19 15.11
C LEU A 39 -17.19 13.69 14.33
N LEU A 40 -16.63 14.84 14.73
CA LEU A 40 -15.40 15.37 14.13
C LEU A 40 -14.22 14.42 14.37
N PHE A 41 -14.11 13.84 15.57
CA PHE A 41 -13.07 12.86 15.87
C PHE A 41 -13.19 11.60 15.01
N VAL A 42 -14.40 11.08 14.82
CA VAL A 42 -14.64 9.92 13.92
C VAL A 42 -14.27 10.27 12.48
N ALA A 43 -14.69 11.42 11.97
CA ALA A 43 -14.32 11.87 10.63
C ALA A 43 -12.80 12.04 10.46
N TRP A 44 -12.14 12.58 11.49
CA TRP A 44 -10.69 12.70 11.54
C TRP A 44 -10.00 11.34 11.49
N GLN A 45 -10.45 10.38 12.31
CA GLN A 45 -9.93 9.01 12.32
C GLN A 45 -10.05 8.34 10.94
N MET A 46 -11.19 8.49 10.26
CA MET A 46 -11.42 7.89 8.95
C MET A 46 -10.53 8.44 7.82
N TRP A 47 -10.03 9.67 7.93
CA TRP A 47 -9.17 10.26 6.90
C TRP A 47 -7.68 10.18 7.26
N ILE A 48 -7.33 10.44 8.52
CA ILE A 48 -5.94 10.62 8.93
C ILE A 48 -5.34 9.35 9.55
N GLY A 49 -6.17 8.47 10.13
CA GLY A 49 -5.68 7.24 10.79
C GLY A 49 -4.81 6.38 9.87
N ASP A 50 -5.30 6.04 8.68
CA ASP A 50 -4.54 5.23 7.73
C ASP A 50 -3.28 5.90 7.19
N ILE A 51 -3.24 7.24 7.11
CA ILE A 51 -2.05 7.98 6.69
C ILE A 51 -0.96 7.86 7.76
N ILE A 52 -1.34 7.97 9.04
CA ILE A 52 -0.41 7.78 10.16
C ILE A 52 0.11 6.35 10.18
N ILE A 53 -0.77 5.35 10.02
CA ILE A 53 -0.36 3.93 9.98
C ILE A 53 0.59 3.68 8.80
N ALA A 54 0.29 4.22 7.62
CA ALA A 54 1.17 4.09 6.45
C ALA A 54 2.56 4.69 6.71
N ALA A 55 2.62 5.89 7.29
CA ALA A 55 3.89 6.53 7.65
C ALA A 55 4.67 5.71 8.68
N GLN A 56 4.01 5.20 9.73
CA GLN A 56 4.64 4.32 10.71
C GLN A 56 5.19 3.05 10.06
N LYS A 57 4.47 2.44 9.10
CA LYS A 57 4.93 1.25 8.38
C LYS A 57 6.15 1.54 7.49
N ASN A 58 6.20 2.72 6.86
CA ASN A 58 7.37 3.16 6.12
C ASN A 58 8.58 3.37 7.06
N ASP A 59 8.38 3.97 8.23
CA ASP A 59 9.44 4.17 9.23
C ASP A 59 9.97 2.84 9.79
N GLU A 60 9.07 1.91 10.13
CA GLU A 60 9.41 0.53 10.52
C GLU A 60 10.21 -0.17 9.41
N GLY A 61 9.78 -0.01 8.16
CA GLY A 61 10.47 -0.57 7.01
C GLY A 61 11.86 0.04 6.78
N ALA A 62 11.99 1.36 6.93
CA ALA A 62 13.28 2.04 6.81
C ALA A 62 14.27 1.57 7.89
N ALA A 63 13.80 1.32 9.12
CA ALA A 63 14.63 0.76 10.18
C ALA A 63 15.07 -0.69 9.86
N MET A 64 14.19 -1.49 9.26
CA MET A 64 14.54 -2.85 8.80
C MET A 64 15.57 -2.82 7.67
N SER A 65 15.39 -1.98 6.65
CA SER A 65 16.37 -1.83 5.56
C SER A 65 17.73 -1.32 6.08
N GLN A 66 17.74 -0.41 7.07
CA GLN A 66 18.97 0.02 7.74
C GLN A 66 19.66 -1.14 8.46
N THR A 67 18.90 -1.95 9.19
CA THR A 67 19.43 -3.16 9.86
C THR A 67 20.05 -4.12 8.85
N LEU A 68 19.43 -4.30 7.68
CA LEU A 68 19.98 -5.13 6.60
C LEU A 68 21.23 -4.52 5.96
N ALA A 69 21.30 -3.20 5.83
CA ALA A 69 22.46 -2.50 5.28
C ALA A 69 23.68 -2.52 6.20
N GLU A 70 23.47 -2.54 7.53
CA GLU A 70 24.53 -2.62 8.54
C GLU A 70 25.00 -4.06 8.79
N ALA A 71 24.16 -5.05 8.50
CA ALA A 71 24.53 -6.45 8.62
C ALA A 71 25.62 -6.82 7.61
N PRO A 72 26.56 -7.74 7.96
CA PRO A 72 27.53 -8.26 6.99
C PRO A 72 26.81 -8.84 5.78
N ALA A 73 27.12 -8.31 4.59
CA ALA A 73 26.53 -8.79 3.35
C ALA A 73 26.92 -10.27 3.12
N PRO A 74 25.99 -11.15 2.72
CA PRO A 74 26.32 -12.49 2.26
C PRO A 74 27.30 -12.46 1.08
N GLU A 75 28.05 -13.55 0.92
CA GLU A 75 28.88 -13.73 -0.28
C GLU A 75 27.96 -13.74 -1.51
N PRO A 76 28.26 -12.93 -2.55
CA PRO A 76 27.41 -12.90 -3.73
C PRO A 76 27.47 -14.25 -4.46
N PRO A 77 26.35 -14.70 -5.07
CA PRO A 77 26.36 -15.88 -5.92
C PRO A 77 27.30 -15.68 -7.13
N PRO A 78 27.67 -16.76 -7.84
CA PRO A 78 28.51 -16.64 -9.01
C PRO A 78 27.85 -15.78 -10.11
N LEU A 79 28.66 -14.96 -10.75
CA LEU A 79 28.28 -14.26 -11.99
C LEU A 79 28.21 -15.28 -13.14
N ILE A 80 27.13 -15.22 -13.89
CA ILE A 80 26.88 -16.04 -15.07
C ILE A 80 26.86 -15.10 -16.28
N GLU A 81 27.50 -15.53 -17.36
CA GLU A 81 27.41 -14.88 -18.67
C GLU A 81 26.22 -15.47 -19.43
N GLY A 82 25.24 -14.63 -19.74
CA GLY A 82 24.08 -14.96 -20.54
C GLY A 82 24.41 -15.16 -22.01
N GLU A 83 23.48 -15.73 -22.77
CA GLU A 83 23.66 -16.00 -24.20
C GLU A 83 23.86 -14.71 -25.04
N ASP A 84 23.42 -13.56 -24.53
CA ASP A 84 23.56 -12.24 -25.13
C ASP A 84 24.86 -11.50 -24.72
N GLY A 85 25.72 -12.16 -23.94
CA GLY A 85 26.97 -11.61 -23.42
C GLY A 85 26.79 -10.67 -22.22
N THR A 86 25.56 -10.55 -21.68
CA THR A 86 25.34 -9.83 -20.42
C THR A 86 25.73 -10.70 -19.23
N THR A 87 26.36 -10.11 -18.22
CA THR A 87 26.67 -10.82 -16.98
C THR A 87 25.62 -10.49 -15.91
N TYR A 88 25.10 -11.51 -15.25
CA TYR A 88 24.12 -11.37 -14.18
C TYR A 88 24.35 -12.38 -13.06
N TYR A 89 23.81 -12.07 -11.88
CA TYR A 89 23.81 -12.97 -10.74
C TYR A 89 22.61 -13.92 -10.80
N GLU A 90 22.84 -15.21 -10.58
CA GLU A 90 21.72 -16.13 -10.39
C GLU A 90 20.95 -15.76 -9.10
N PRO A 91 19.61 -15.65 -9.14
CA PRO A 91 18.84 -15.29 -7.96
C PRO A 91 18.94 -16.36 -6.87
N VAL A 92 19.31 -15.94 -5.66
CA VAL A 92 19.25 -16.81 -4.46
C VAL A 92 17.78 -16.98 -4.08
N ILE A 93 17.24 -18.19 -4.09
CA ILE A 93 15.82 -18.40 -3.71
C ILE A 93 15.70 -18.45 -2.19
N PRO A 94 15.05 -17.47 -1.54
CA PRO A 94 14.94 -17.46 -0.10
C PRO A 94 13.92 -18.48 0.39
N ALA A 95 14.06 -18.93 1.64
CA ALA A 95 13.10 -19.83 2.26
C ALA A 95 11.74 -19.14 2.49
N ALA A 96 10.65 -19.89 2.32
CA ALA A 96 9.31 -19.38 2.59
C ALA A 96 9.14 -19.00 4.07
N PRO A 97 8.59 -17.81 4.39
CA PRO A 97 8.38 -17.39 5.77
C PRO A 97 7.26 -18.19 6.44
N ALA A 98 7.41 -18.48 7.74
CA ALA A 98 6.32 -18.98 8.55
C ALA A 98 5.21 -17.91 8.73
N ASP A 99 4.03 -18.34 9.18
CA ASP A 99 2.90 -17.41 9.45
C ASP A 99 3.31 -16.27 10.39
N ALA A 100 3.01 -15.03 9.97
CA ALA A 100 3.38 -13.79 10.64
C ALA A 100 4.89 -13.53 10.81
N GLN A 101 5.76 -14.36 10.21
CA GLN A 101 7.19 -14.13 10.21
C GLN A 101 7.55 -13.07 9.18
N TRP A 102 8.36 -12.10 9.58
CA TRP A 102 8.95 -11.13 8.64
C TRP A 102 9.83 -11.84 7.61
N PHE A 103 9.72 -11.41 6.36
CA PHE A 103 10.41 -12.00 5.22
C PHE A 103 11.30 -11.00 4.49
N ALA A 104 10.73 -9.85 4.13
CA ALA A 104 11.34 -8.90 3.21
C ALA A 104 10.68 -7.52 3.32
N GLN A 105 11.26 -6.52 2.65
CA GLN A 105 10.63 -5.22 2.41
C GLN A 105 10.19 -5.10 0.95
N MET A 106 9.08 -4.41 0.70
CA MET A 106 8.62 -4.02 -0.62
C MET A 106 8.87 -2.54 -0.86
N HIS A 107 9.50 -2.24 -1.99
CA HIS A 107 9.70 -0.89 -2.51
C HIS A 107 9.01 -0.75 -3.88
N VAL A 108 8.24 0.33 -4.05
CA VAL A 108 7.56 0.64 -5.30
C VAL A 108 7.69 2.15 -5.52
N PRO A 109 8.70 2.63 -6.26
CA PRO A 109 8.97 4.06 -6.42
C PRO A 109 7.76 4.86 -6.92
N ARG A 110 6.89 4.22 -7.71
CA ARG A 110 5.61 4.81 -8.17
C ARG A 110 4.70 5.23 -7.02
N PHE A 111 4.73 4.53 -5.88
CA PHE A 111 3.87 4.80 -4.73
C PHE A 111 4.42 5.90 -3.81
N GLY A 112 5.67 6.29 -4.03
CA GLY A 112 6.40 7.26 -3.22
C GLY A 112 7.85 6.81 -3.04
N ALA A 113 8.78 7.77 -2.96
CA ALA A 113 10.20 7.47 -2.73
C ALA A 113 10.47 6.86 -1.34
N ASP A 114 9.54 7.05 -0.41
CA ASP A 114 9.55 6.54 0.96
C ASP A 114 8.73 5.25 1.13
N TYR A 115 8.09 4.73 0.06
CA TYR A 115 7.30 3.51 0.15
C TYR A 115 8.21 2.32 0.46
N ASN A 116 8.14 1.85 1.70
CA ASN A 116 8.95 0.76 2.21
C ASN A 116 8.12 -0.05 3.21
N VAL A 117 7.44 -1.10 2.72
CA VAL A 117 6.47 -1.85 3.52
C VAL A 117 6.93 -3.28 3.75
N GLY A 118 6.81 -3.76 5.00
CA GLY A 118 7.16 -5.14 5.35
C GLY A 118 6.26 -6.19 4.68
N ILE A 119 6.91 -7.28 4.29
CA ILE A 119 6.33 -8.51 3.74
C ILE A 119 6.50 -9.61 4.78
N TYR A 120 5.43 -10.36 5.03
CA TYR A 120 5.34 -11.38 6.08
C TYR A 120 4.69 -12.65 5.53
N GLY A 121 4.91 -13.78 6.21
CA GLY A 121 4.25 -15.04 5.86
C GLY A 121 2.75 -15.05 6.20
N GLY A 122 1.96 -15.66 5.33
CA GLY A 122 0.52 -15.86 5.50
C GLY A 122 -0.32 -14.65 5.13
N THR A 123 -1.56 -14.89 4.72
CA THR A 123 -2.53 -13.84 4.29
C THR A 123 -3.73 -13.74 5.23
N SER A 124 -3.61 -14.24 6.47
CA SER A 124 -4.69 -14.11 7.44
C SER A 124 -4.80 -12.67 7.94
N ARG A 125 -6.03 -12.20 8.11
CA ARG A 125 -6.30 -10.84 8.61
C ARG A 125 -5.71 -10.61 10.00
N ALA A 126 -6.04 -11.49 10.93
CA ALA A 126 -5.73 -11.33 12.35
C ALA A 126 -4.25 -11.56 12.71
N ARG A 127 -3.45 -12.15 11.82
CA ARG A 127 -2.03 -12.45 12.10
C ARG A 127 -1.09 -11.61 11.25
N THR A 128 -1.50 -11.28 10.02
CA THR A 128 -0.60 -10.66 9.04
C THR A 128 -1.16 -9.38 8.45
N LEU A 129 -2.33 -9.42 7.80
CA LEU A 129 -2.76 -8.30 6.97
C LEU A 129 -3.19 -7.07 7.78
N ASP A 130 -3.90 -7.24 8.90
CA ASP A 130 -4.45 -6.10 9.66
C ASP A 130 -3.35 -5.39 10.49
N ASP A 131 -2.33 -6.11 10.97
CA ASP A 131 -1.35 -5.56 11.94
C ASP A 131 0.08 -5.41 11.39
N LEU A 132 0.52 -6.28 10.47
CA LEU A 132 1.92 -6.35 10.06
C LEU A 132 2.18 -5.63 8.75
N GLY A 133 1.43 -5.97 7.69
CA GLY A 133 1.61 -5.38 6.37
C GLY A 133 1.20 -6.32 5.25
N ILE A 134 2.11 -6.60 4.34
CA ILE A 134 1.82 -7.44 3.17
C ILE A 134 2.03 -8.91 3.51
N GLY A 135 1.10 -9.78 3.09
CA GLY A 135 1.15 -11.22 3.35
C GLY A 135 1.47 -12.03 2.10
N VAL A 136 2.38 -13.01 2.21
CA VAL A 136 2.67 -13.99 1.15
C VAL A 136 1.66 -15.14 1.23
N TYR A 137 1.11 -15.56 0.08
CA TYR A 137 0.24 -16.75 0.02
C TYR A 137 1.03 -18.02 0.38
N THR A 138 0.39 -18.96 1.09
CA THR A 138 1.08 -20.15 1.63
C THR A 138 1.69 -21.06 0.57
N ASP A 139 1.04 -21.17 -0.59
CA ASP A 139 1.48 -22.00 -1.70
C ASP A 139 2.21 -21.19 -2.80
N SER A 140 2.59 -19.95 -2.48
CA SER A 140 3.32 -19.07 -3.39
C SER A 140 4.72 -19.61 -3.69
N LYS A 141 5.23 -19.33 -4.89
CA LYS A 141 6.67 -19.36 -5.16
C LYS A 141 7.38 -18.25 -4.40
N MET A 142 8.70 -18.32 -4.28
CA MET A 142 9.51 -17.28 -3.64
C MET A 142 10.14 -16.33 -4.67
N PRO A 143 10.60 -15.13 -4.28
CA PRO A 143 11.19 -14.19 -5.22
C PRO A 143 12.35 -14.81 -6.02
N GLY A 144 12.34 -14.61 -7.34
CA GLY A 144 13.34 -15.16 -8.25
C GLY A 144 13.14 -16.62 -8.63
N GLU A 145 12.18 -17.32 -8.02
CA GLU A 145 11.79 -18.70 -8.37
C GLU A 145 10.89 -18.69 -9.61
N VAL A 146 11.03 -19.72 -10.44
CA VAL A 146 10.16 -19.94 -11.61
C VAL A 146 8.72 -20.22 -11.14
N GLY A 147 7.75 -19.56 -11.78
CA GLY A 147 6.35 -19.55 -11.38
C GLY A 147 5.94 -18.20 -10.80
N ASN A 148 5.06 -18.17 -9.80
CA ASN A 148 4.40 -16.94 -9.35
C ASN A 148 4.61 -16.64 -7.86
N PHE A 149 5.33 -15.56 -7.57
CA PHE A 149 5.42 -14.98 -6.23
C PHE A 149 4.19 -14.11 -5.96
N ALA A 150 3.24 -14.67 -5.21
CA ALA A 150 1.93 -14.06 -4.98
C ALA A 150 1.76 -13.57 -3.54
N MET A 151 1.14 -12.40 -3.41
CA MET A 151 0.94 -11.74 -2.12
C MET A 151 -0.34 -10.89 -2.08
N ALA A 152 -0.79 -10.58 -0.86
CA ALA A 152 -2.00 -9.83 -0.59
C ALA A 152 -1.74 -8.68 0.38
N GLY A 153 -2.42 -7.55 0.16
CA GLY A 153 -2.33 -6.38 1.01
C GLY A 153 -3.62 -5.57 1.02
N HIS A 154 -3.84 -4.80 2.08
CA HIS A 154 -5.02 -3.95 2.17
C HIS A 154 -4.98 -2.82 1.14
N ARG A 155 -6.16 -2.50 0.56
CA ARG A 155 -6.31 -1.35 -0.34
C ARG A 155 -6.83 -0.10 0.35
N THR A 156 -7.51 -0.23 1.49
CA THR A 156 -8.29 0.89 2.06
C THR A 156 -7.95 1.16 3.52
N THR A 157 -7.65 0.13 4.30
CA THR A 157 -7.42 0.21 5.76
C THR A 157 -6.01 -0.23 6.13
N TRP A 158 -5.63 -0.03 7.38
CA TRP A 158 -4.40 -0.56 7.99
C TRP A 158 -3.13 -0.13 7.27
N GLY A 159 -3.03 1.17 6.98
CA GLY A 159 -1.90 1.71 6.20
C GLY A 159 -1.98 1.42 4.70
N LYS A 160 -2.91 0.56 4.27
CA LYS A 160 -3.35 0.37 2.88
C LYS A 160 -2.20 0.24 1.88
N PRO A 161 -1.26 -0.72 2.07
CA PRO A 161 -0.03 -0.81 1.27
C PRO A 161 -0.29 -0.94 -0.23
N PHE A 162 -1.41 -1.56 -0.61
CA PHE A 162 -1.80 -1.72 -2.02
C PHE A 162 -2.86 -0.73 -2.49
N ASN A 163 -3.05 0.40 -1.80
CA ASN A 163 -4.01 1.43 -2.17
C ASN A 163 -3.87 1.92 -3.62
N GLN A 164 -2.63 2.00 -4.10
CA GLN A 164 -2.25 2.65 -5.35
C GLN A 164 -1.95 1.66 -6.50
N LEU A 165 -2.35 0.38 -6.40
CA LEU A 165 -2.11 -0.59 -7.49
C LEU A 165 -2.64 -0.11 -8.86
N ASP A 166 -3.74 0.67 -8.89
CA ASP A 166 -4.28 1.27 -10.12
C ASP A 166 -3.44 2.44 -10.69
N LYS A 167 -2.36 2.82 -10.03
CA LYS A 167 -1.42 3.87 -10.48
C LYS A 167 -0.18 3.29 -11.18
N LEU A 168 0.01 1.97 -11.11
CA LEU A 168 1.11 1.31 -11.80
C LEU A 168 0.99 1.49 -13.32
N GLN A 169 2.12 1.71 -13.96
CA GLN A 169 2.29 1.81 -15.40
C GLN A 169 3.27 0.74 -15.87
N VAL A 170 3.09 0.27 -17.11
CA VAL A 170 3.95 -0.78 -17.69
C VAL A 170 5.42 -0.40 -17.52
N GLY A 171 6.19 -1.30 -16.90
CA GLY A 171 7.62 -1.12 -16.63
C GLY A 171 7.96 -0.48 -15.28
N ASP A 172 6.97 -0.04 -14.49
CA ASP A 172 7.21 0.38 -13.11
C ASP A 172 7.90 -0.72 -12.32
N ALA A 173 8.91 -0.34 -11.53
CA ALA A 173 9.65 -1.26 -10.67
C ALA A 173 8.81 -1.66 -9.45
N ILE A 174 8.80 -2.96 -9.17
CA ILE A 174 8.33 -3.56 -7.92
C ILE A 174 9.52 -4.32 -7.37
N VAL A 175 10.13 -3.80 -6.30
CA VAL A 175 11.39 -4.32 -5.77
C VAL A 175 11.15 -4.99 -4.42
N VAL A 176 11.68 -6.20 -4.27
CA VAL A 176 11.62 -6.99 -3.02
C VAL A 176 13.02 -7.06 -2.42
N GLU A 177 13.19 -6.49 -1.24
CA GLU A 177 14.44 -6.48 -0.47
C GLU A 177 14.43 -7.61 0.56
N THR A 178 15.28 -8.60 0.39
CA THR A 178 15.48 -9.75 1.31
C THR A 178 16.87 -9.68 1.94
N PRO A 179 17.25 -10.43 2.98
CA PRO A 179 18.64 -10.51 3.46
C PRO A 179 19.73 -10.77 2.39
N ASP A 180 19.39 -11.51 1.33
CA ASP A 180 20.33 -11.90 0.27
C ASP A 180 20.56 -10.81 -0.79
N GLY A 181 19.59 -9.92 -0.97
CA GLY A 181 19.64 -8.89 -2.00
C GLY A 181 18.27 -8.40 -2.43
N TRP A 182 18.24 -7.87 -3.66
CA TRP A 182 17.11 -7.16 -4.23
C TRP A 182 16.59 -7.88 -5.47
N PHE A 183 15.30 -8.20 -5.48
CA PHE A 183 14.63 -8.81 -6.63
C PHE A 183 13.76 -7.74 -7.29
N THR A 184 14.09 -7.37 -8.51
CA THR A 184 13.34 -6.38 -9.29
C THR A 184 12.36 -7.09 -10.21
N TYR A 185 11.10 -6.68 -10.15
CA TYR A 185 10.07 -7.03 -11.11
C TYR A 185 9.59 -5.77 -11.84
N ARG A 186 9.08 -5.95 -13.06
CA ARG A 186 8.48 -4.89 -13.87
C ARG A 186 7.00 -5.14 -14.02
N PHE A 187 6.18 -4.19 -13.59
CA PHE A 187 4.74 -4.24 -13.78
C PHE A 187 4.39 -4.40 -15.26
N ARG A 188 3.42 -5.26 -15.57
CA ARG A 188 2.96 -5.54 -16.93
C ARG A 188 1.51 -5.17 -17.15
N THR A 189 0.63 -5.60 -16.26
CA THR A 189 -0.81 -5.38 -16.42
C THR A 189 -1.54 -5.55 -15.10
N LEU A 190 -2.80 -5.11 -15.07
CA LEU A 190 -3.72 -5.34 -13.98
C LEU A 190 -5.08 -5.80 -14.50
N GLU A 191 -5.86 -6.42 -13.62
CA GLU A 191 -7.24 -6.78 -13.88
C GLU A 191 -8.10 -6.69 -12.62
N TYR A 192 -9.41 -6.83 -12.82
CA TYR A 192 -10.39 -6.89 -11.74
C TYR A 192 -11.14 -8.22 -11.81
N VAL A 193 -11.07 -9.01 -10.75
CA VAL A 193 -11.63 -10.37 -10.70
C VAL A 193 -12.56 -10.57 -9.51
N LYS A 194 -13.38 -11.61 -9.57
CA LYS A 194 -14.16 -12.04 -8.40
C LYS A 194 -13.24 -12.62 -7.32
N PRO A 195 -13.58 -12.52 -6.03
CA PRO A 195 -12.76 -13.09 -4.96
C PRO A 195 -12.58 -14.62 -5.06
N THR A 196 -13.46 -15.31 -5.79
CA THR A 196 -13.40 -16.76 -6.02
C THR A 196 -12.53 -17.16 -7.20
N GLN A 197 -12.00 -16.19 -7.96
CA GLN A 197 -11.15 -16.45 -9.12
C GLN A 197 -9.70 -16.59 -8.65
N THR A 198 -9.35 -17.80 -8.22
CA THR A 198 -8.03 -18.11 -7.64
C THR A 198 -6.97 -18.51 -8.67
N ASP A 199 -7.35 -18.66 -9.94
CA ASP A 199 -6.43 -18.98 -11.03
C ASP A 199 -5.37 -17.88 -11.27
N VAL A 200 -5.63 -16.65 -10.82
CA VAL A 200 -4.66 -15.55 -10.76
C VAL A 200 -3.42 -15.84 -9.92
N LEU A 201 -3.48 -16.83 -9.02
CA LEU A 201 -2.38 -17.23 -8.13
C LEU A 201 -1.55 -18.41 -8.67
N LEU A 202 -1.90 -18.97 -9.82
CA LEU A 202 -1.18 -20.10 -10.42
C LEU A 202 0.21 -19.68 -10.91
N ASP A 203 1.09 -20.66 -11.14
CA ASP A 203 2.46 -20.46 -11.62
C ASP A 203 2.52 -19.62 -12.90
N VAL A 204 1.58 -19.84 -13.82
CA VAL A 204 1.22 -18.89 -14.87
C VAL A 204 -0.15 -18.32 -14.52
N PRO A 205 -0.26 -17.02 -14.18
CA PRO A 205 -1.54 -16.43 -13.82
C PRO A 205 -2.62 -16.71 -14.87
N GLN A 206 -3.79 -17.17 -14.41
CA GLN A 206 -4.98 -17.50 -15.20
C GLN A 206 -4.85 -18.69 -16.17
N MET A 207 -3.73 -19.42 -16.16
CA MET A 207 -3.45 -20.47 -17.15
C MET A 207 -3.23 -21.82 -16.45
N PRO A 208 -4.32 -22.55 -16.11
CA PRO A 208 -4.21 -23.82 -15.41
C PRO A 208 -3.53 -24.90 -16.26
N GLY A 209 -2.57 -25.60 -15.65
CA GLY A 209 -1.85 -26.71 -16.28
C GLY A 209 -0.78 -26.28 -17.29
N VAL A 210 -0.42 -24.99 -17.33
CA VAL A 210 0.65 -24.47 -18.17
C VAL A 210 1.93 -24.34 -17.36
N GLU A 211 2.99 -24.98 -17.84
CA GLU A 211 4.34 -24.81 -17.30
C GLU A 211 4.98 -23.52 -17.84
N THR A 212 5.91 -22.95 -17.07
CA THR A 212 6.59 -21.71 -17.43
C THR A 212 8.06 -21.77 -17.06
N GLY A 213 8.91 -21.12 -17.85
CA GLY A 213 10.27 -20.75 -17.45
C GLY A 213 10.37 -19.34 -16.85
N GLU A 214 9.28 -18.58 -16.91
CA GLU A 214 9.18 -17.21 -16.42
C GLU A 214 8.95 -17.13 -14.92
N LYS A 215 9.27 -15.97 -14.36
CA LYS A 215 9.16 -15.65 -12.94
C LYS A 215 8.23 -14.45 -12.80
N TYR A 216 7.07 -14.65 -12.19
CA TYR A 216 6.02 -13.65 -12.05
C TYR A 216 5.93 -13.13 -10.61
N ILE A 217 5.40 -11.93 -10.46
CA ILE A 217 4.91 -11.40 -9.18
C ILE A 217 3.43 -11.03 -9.31
N THR A 218 2.62 -11.40 -8.33
CA THR A 218 1.18 -11.11 -8.27
C THR A 218 0.82 -10.38 -6.99
N LEU A 219 0.29 -9.17 -7.11
CA LEU A 219 -0.17 -8.34 -5.99
C LEU A 219 -1.70 -8.27 -5.99
N THR A 220 -2.33 -8.71 -4.90
CA THR A 220 -3.80 -8.73 -4.79
C THR A 220 -4.31 -7.78 -3.71
N ALA A 221 -5.38 -7.05 -4.00
CA ALA A 221 -6.07 -6.21 -3.03
C ALA A 221 -7.58 -6.12 -3.31
N CYS A 222 -8.36 -5.58 -2.37
CA CYS A 222 -9.81 -5.43 -2.56
C CYS A 222 -10.17 -4.38 -3.63
N SER A 223 -11.28 -4.55 -4.33
CA SER A 223 -11.77 -3.58 -5.32
C SER A 223 -13.31 -3.59 -5.38
N PRO A 224 -13.97 -2.48 -5.77
CA PRO A 224 -13.44 -1.11 -5.80
C PRO A 224 -13.04 -0.62 -4.40
N LEU A 225 -12.47 0.60 -4.30
CA LEU A 225 -12.15 1.20 -3.00
C LEU A 225 -13.38 1.18 -2.07
N TYR A 226 -13.18 0.87 -0.80
CA TYR A 226 -14.25 0.74 0.21
C TYR A 226 -15.24 -0.41 -0.03
N SER A 227 -14.92 -1.35 -0.91
CA SER A 227 -15.73 -2.55 -1.19
C SER A 227 -14.88 -3.82 -1.18
N LEU A 228 -15.53 -4.95 -0.93
CA LEU A 228 -14.94 -6.29 -0.98
C LEU A 228 -15.48 -7.12 -2.16
N ALA A 229 -16.27 -6.49 -3.05
CA ALA A 229 -16.98 -7.16 -4.13
C ALA A 229 -16.06 -7.88 -5.11
N GLU A 230 -14.90 -7.28 -5.41
CA GLU A 230 -13.93 -7.74 -6.38
C GLU A 230 -12.52 -7.67 -5.78
N ARG A 231 -11.53 -8.09 -6.57
CA ARG A 231 -10.12 -7.91 -6.31
C ARG A 231 -9.49 -7.15 -7.47
N ILE A 232 -8.61 -6.22 -7.15
CA ILE A 232 -7.62 -5.73 -8.12
C ILE A 232 -6.42 -6.66 -8.03
N VAL A 233 -5.93 -7.10 -9.18
CA VAL A 233 -4.76 -7.97 -9.28
C VAL A 233 -3.77 -7.31 -10.23
N ALA A 234 -2.55 -7.06 -9.75
CA ALA A 234 -1.46 -6.51 -10.53
C ALA A 234 -0.40 -7.58 -10.77
N TYR A 235 0.09 -7.66 -12.01
CA TYR A 235 1.09 -8.62 -12.43
C TYR A 235 2.38 -7.92 -12.84
N GLY A 236 3.50 -8.50 -12.45
CA GLY A 236 4.82 -8.15 -12.96
C GLY A 236 5.59 -9.38 -13.39
N VAL A 237 6.66 -9.15 -14.15
CA VAL A 237 7.63 -10.18 -14.53
C VAL A 237 8.99 -9.83 -13.96
N PHE A 238 9.76 -10.83 -13.62
CA PHE A 238 11.11 -10.66 -13.08
C PHE A 238 12.01 -9.96 -14.09
N ASP A 239 12.88 -9.11 -13.57
CA ASP A 239 13.83 -8.29 -14.33
C ASP A 239 15.26 -8.68 -13.94
N SER A 240 15.58 -8.61 -12.64
CA SER A 240 16.94 -8.83 -12.16
C SER A 240 17.00 -9.17 -10.68
N PHE A 241 18.13 -9.79 -10.31
CA PHE A 241 18.56 -9.93 -8.92
C PHE A 241 19.89 -9.18 -8.73
N GLN A 242 19.96 -8.39 -7.66
CA GLN A 242 21.19 -7.71 -7.24
C GLN A 242 21.55 -8.18 -5.82
N PRO A 243 22.70 -8.85 -5.64
CA PRO A 243 23.16 -9.28 -4.32
C PRO A 243 23.32 -8.08 -3.40
N ARG A 244 23.10 -8.28 -2.09
CA ARG A 244 23.29 -7.23 -1.07
C ARG A 244 24.67 -6.56 -1.20
N ALA A 245 25.71 -7.34 -1.45
CA ALA A 245 27.09 -6.86 -1.55
C ALA A 245 27.28 -5.76 -2.62
N GLU A 246 26.44 -5.73 -3.65
CA GLU A 246 26.47 -4.72 -4.72
C GLU A 246 25.66 -3.45 -4.39
N GLY A 247 25.04 -3.40 -3.21
CA GLY A 247 24.20 -2.27 -2.77
C GLY A 247 22.80 -2.25 -3.40
N PRO A 248 22.04 -1.15 -3.19
CA PRO A 248 20.69 -1.01 -3.73
C PRO A 248 20.66 -0.86 -5.26
N PRO A 249 19.65 -1.41 -5.95
CA PRO A 249 19.53 -1.32 -7.40
C PRO A 249 19.08 0.09 -7.85
N THR A 250 19.46 0.48 -9.07
CA THR A 250 19.03 1.75 -9.69
C THR A 250 17.51 1.83 -9.86
N ALA A 251 16.84 0.68 -9.93
CA ALA A 251 15.39 0.56 -10.04
C ALA A 251 14.62 1.24 -8.89
N LEU A 252 15.25 1.52 -7.74
CA LEU A 252 14.64 2.30 -6.65
C LEU A 252 14.55 3.81 -6.97
N THR A 253 15.38 4.29 -7.89
CA THR A 253 15.50 5.71 -8.26
C THR A 253 15.15 6.00 -9.71
N ASP A 254 15.12 4.97 -10.56
CA ASP A 254 14.86 5.13 -12.00
C ASP A 254 13.41 5.57 -12.22
N PRO A 255 13.17 6.60 -13.06
CA PRO A 255 11.84 6.87 -13.55
C PRO A 255 11.34 5.66 -14.36
N PRO A 256 10.03 5.43 -14.41
CA PRO A 256 9.41 4.40 -15.25
C PRO A 256 10.00 4.43 -16.67
N PRO A 257 10.33 3.28 -17.27
CA PRO A 257 10.74 3.27 -18.66
C PRO A 257 9.63 3.89 -19.53
N PRO A 258 9.98 4.65 -20.58
CA PRO A 258 8.97 5.25 -21.46
C PRO A 258 8.09 4.14 -22.04
N PRO A 259 6.79 4.41 -22.26
CA PRO A 259 5.89 3.41 -22.84
C PRO A 259 6.47 2.90 -24.16
N ALA A 260 6.41 1.59 -24.38
CA ALA A 260 6.84 0.98 -25.64
C ALA A 260 6.14 1.72 -26.80
N ALA A 261 6.92 2.14 -27.80
CA ALA A 261 6.37 2.79 -28.97
C ALA A 261 5.32 1.84 -29.61
N PRO A 262 4.16 2.37 -30.03
CA PRO A 262 3.16 1.53 -30.69
C PRO A 262 3.82 0.84 -31.89
N SER A 263 3.71 -0.49 -31.95
CA SER A 263 4.08 -1.24 -33.14
C SER A 263 3.24 -0.73 -34.30
N ILE A 264 3.89 -0.16 -35.32
CA ILE A 264 3.27 0.28 -36.59
C ILE A 264 3.00 -0.94 -37.46
#